data_AF-A0A535H4S0-F1
#
_entry.id   AF-A0A535H4S0-F1
#
_cell.length_a   1.000
_cell.length_b   1.000
_cell.length_c   1.000
_cell.angle_alpha   90.00
_cell.angle_beta   90.00
_cell.angle_gamma   90.00
#
_symmetry.space_group_name_H-M   'P 1'
#
loop_
_entity.id
_entity.type
_entity.pdbx_description
1 polymer ?
#
loop_
_entity_poly.entity_id
_entity_poly.type
_entity_poly.pdbx_seq_one_letter_code
_entity_poly.pdbx_strand_id
1 'polypeptide(L)'
;MTDVRITRCPRCLAEDISADAHPSRRLVGGMPATFFVCRECFRPAELEFQISCEGANIPYARLPIRESLRLLRGFYLDRQRDTPDDPRVTAALSEVERRLLIGPVERASRLDA
;
A
#
# COMPACT_ATOMS: atom_id res chain seq x y z
N MET A 1 13.76 22.88 -14.92
CA MET A 1 12.55 22.03 -14.91
C MET A 1 12.99 20.63 -14.57
N THR A 2 12.83 20.24 -13.31
CA THR A 2 13.01 18.84 -12.91
C THR A 2 11.84 18.07 -13.52
N ASP A 3 12.15 17.10 -14.37
CA ASP A 3 11.14 16.25 -15.00
C ASP A 3 10.38 15.50 -13.89
N VAL A 4 9.08 15.76 -13.76
CA VAL A 4 8.26 15.19 -12.69
C VAL A 4 8.07 13.71 -13.02
N ARG A 5 8.64 12.83 -12.19
CA ARG A 5 8.50 11.38 -12.39
C ARG A 5 7.04 10.96 -12.19
N ILE A 6 6.34 10.74 -13.30
CA ILE A 6 4.98 10.18 -13.29
C ILE A 6 5.06 8.74 -12.78
N THR A 7 4.44 8.48 -11.63
CA THR A 7 4.33 7.11 -11.11
C THR A 7 3.12 6.44 -11.76
N ARG A 8 3.33 5.52 -12.72
CA ARG A 8 2.23 4.81 -13.38
C ARG A 8 1.84 3.54 -12.62
N CYS A 9 0.57 3.15 -12.71
CA CYS A 9 0.15 1.84 -12.27
C CYS A 9 0.75 0.75 -13.19
N PRO A 10 1.47 -0.25 -12.66
CA PRO A 10 2.07 -1.29 -13.51
C PRO A 10 1.04 -2.27 -14.10
N ARG A 11 -0.22 -2.22 -13.64
CA ARG A 11 -1.29 -3.11 -14.12
C ARG A 11 -2.13 -2.49 -15.24
N CYS A 12 -2.69 -1.30 -15.01
CA CYS A 12 -3.60 -0.64 -15.96
C CYS A 12 -3.00 0.57 -16.68
N LEU A 13 -1.73 0.91 -16.38
CA LEU A 13 -1.04 2.09 -16.93
C LEU A 13 -1.67 3.44 -16.59
N ALA A 14 -2.63 3.48 -15.66
CA ALA A 14 -3.16 4.73 -15.12
C ALA A 14 -2.01 5.65 -14.70
N GLU A 15 -2.11 6.89 -15.15
CA GLU A 15 -1.10 7.90 -14.89
C GLU A 15 -1.20 8.40 -13.46
N ASP A 16 -0.03 8.60 -12.87
CA ASP A 16 0.16 9.27 -11.59
C ASP A 16 -0.64 8.71 -10.41
N ILE A 17 -0.21 7.54 -9.92
CA ILE A 17 -0.70 6.94 -8.67
C ILE A 17 0.01 7.50 -7.42
N SER A 18 0.79 8.59 -7.54
CA SER A 18 1.69 9.08 -6.49
C SER A 18 1.00 9.40 -5.15
N ALA A 19 -0.31 9.64 -5.15
CA ALA A 19 -1.12 9.92 -3.97
C ALA A 19 -2.31 8.94 -3.75
N ASP A 20 -2.45 7.90 -4.58
CA ASP A 20 -3.51 6.88 -4.46
C ASP A 20 -2.95 5.45 -4.65
N ALA A 21 -1.68 5.28 -4.28
CA ALA A 21 -0.99 4.01 -4.35
C ALA A 21 -1.53 3.04 -3.29
N HIS A 22 -1.53 1.76 -3.63
CA HIS A 22 -1.93 0.66 -2.76
C HIS A 22 -0.89 -0.45 -2.85
N PRO A 23 -0.35 -0.95 -1.72
CA PRO A 23 0.61 -2.03 -1.74
C PRO A 23 -0.09 -3.33 -2.13
N SER A 24 0.45 -3.99 -3.14
CA SER A 24 0.05 -5.32 -3.57
C SER A 24 1.29 -6.22 -3.67
N ARG A 25 1.09 -7.51 -3.92
CA ARG A 25 2.14 -8.53 -3.87
C ARG A 25 2.06 -9.41 -5.10
N ARG A 26 3.19 -9.95 -5.50
CA ARG A 26 3.33 -10.99 -6.53
C ARG A 26 4.38 -11.98 -6.09
N LEU A 27 4.35 -13.21 -6.61
CA LEU A 27 5.47 -14.12 -6.41
C LEU A 27 6.57 -13.84 -7.45
N VAL A 28 7.81 -13.69 -6.99
CA VAL A 28 9.02 -13.60 -7.82
C VAL A 28 9.96 -14.68 -7.33
N GLY A 29 10.20 -15.70 -8.16
CA GLY A 29 11.01 -16.86 -7.76
C GLY A 29 10.45 -17.60 -6.53
N GLY A 30 9.12 -17.66 -6.40
CA GLY A 30 8.44 -18.27 -5.24
C GLY A 30 8.42 -17.39 -3.98
N MET A 31 9.00 -16.19 -4.00
CA MET A 31 9.01 -15.27 -2.86
C MET A 31 8.03 -14.12 -3.07
N PRO A 32 7.22 -13.74 -2.07
CA PRO A 32 6.39 -12.54 -2.15
C PRO A 32 7.24 -11.28 -2.35
N ALA A 33 6.96 -10.53 -3.40
CA ALA A 33 7.54 -9.22 -3.68
C ALA A 33 6.45 -8.16 -3.73
N THR A 34 6.64 -7.07 -2.99
CA THR A 34 5.70 -5.95 -2.92
C THR A 34 5.87 -5.01 -4.11
N PHE A 35 4.75 -4.48 -4.60
CA PHE A 35 4.72 -3.40 -5.57
C PHE A 35 3.49 -2.51 -5.30
N PHE A 36 3.39 -1.36 -5.97
CA PHE A 36 2.30 -0.42 -5.79
C PHE A 36 1.40 -0.36 -7.03
N VAL A 37 0.08 -0.34 -6.80
CA VAL A 37 -0.95 -0.21 -7.83
C VAL A 37 -1.92 0.92 -7.50
N CYS A 38 -2.73 1.35 -8.47
CA CYS A 38 -3.85 2.26 -8.16
C CYS A 38 -4.95 1.53 -7.37
N ARG A 39 -5.86 2.30 -6.78
CA ARG A 39 -7.03 1.80 -6.03
C ARG A 39 -7.84 0.77 -6.79
N GLU A 40 -8.16 1.04 -8.05
CA GLU A 40 -8.97 0.15 -8.89
C GLU A 40 -8.29 -1.20 -9.17
N CYS A 41 -6.96 -1.21 -9.16
CA CYS A 41 -6.16 -2.41 -9.41
C CYS A 41 -5.82 -3.19 -8.14
N PHE A 42 -6.03 -2.65 -6.94
CA PHE A 42 -5.65 -3.29 -5.68
C PHE A 42 -6.35 -4.64 -5.47
N ARG A 43 -7.68 -4.68 -5.60
CA ARG A 43 -8.45 -5.92 -5.39
C ARG A 43 -8.12 -7.00 -6.43
N PRO A 44 -8.07 -6.69 -7.73
CA PRO A 44 -7.63 -7.65 -8.73
C PRO A 44 -6.19 -8.15 -8.51
N ALA A 45 -5.26 -7.28 -8.11
CA ALA A 45 -3.87 -7.66 -7.90
C ALA A 45 -3.69 -8.59 -6.68
N GLU A 46 -4.44 -8.37 -5.60
CA GLU A 46 -4.45 -9.28 -4.45
C GLU A 46 -5.05 -10.66 -4.80
N LEU A 47 -6.06 -10.70 -5.68
CA LEU A 47 -6.62 -11.96 -6.16
C LEU A 47 -5.60 -12.74 -7.00
N GLU A 48 -4.87 -12.07 -7.90
CA GLU A 48 -3.79 -12.69 -8.69
C GLU A 48 -2.65 -13.22 -7.81
N PHE A 49 -2.32 -12.50 -6.73
CA PHE A 49 -1.35 -12.98 -5.75
C PHE A 49 -1.83 -14.28 -5.09
N GLN A 50 -3.09 -14.32 -4.67
CA GLN A 50 -3.67 -15.52 -4.07
C GLN A 50 -3.64 -16.72 -5.04
N ILE A 51 -4.05 -16.51 -6.30
CA ILE A 51 -3.99 -17.55 -7.35
C ILE A 51 -2.54 -18.03 -7.56
N SER A 52 -1.56 -17.11 -7.54
CA SER A 52 -0.15 -17.46 -7.67
C SER A 52 0.33 -18.32 -6.49
N CYS A 53 -0.07 -17.99 -5.27
CA CYS A 53 0.23 -18.80 -4.07
C CYS A 53 -0.37 -20.21 -4.17
N GLU A 54 -1.64 -20.31 -4.59
CA GLU A 54 -2.31 -21.59 -4.81
C GLU A 54 -1.56 -22.45 -5.84
N GLY A 55 -1.22 -21.88 -7.00
CA GLY A 55 -0.47 -22.57 -8.06
C GLY A 55 0.94 -23.01 -7.65
N ALA A 56 1.56 -22.31 -6.70
CA ALA A 56 2.90 -22.62 -6.19
C ALA A 56 2.89 -23.46 -4.91
N ASN A 57 1.72 -23.87 -4.39
CA ASN A 57 1.55 -24.53 -3.10
C ASN A 57 2.21 -23.76 -1.93
N ILE A 58 2.13 -22.43 -1.97
CA ILE A 58 2.62 -21.54 -0.91
C ILE A 58 1.42 -21.06 -0.09
N PRO A 59 1.48 -21.10 1.25
CA PRO A 59 0.42 -20.57 2.09
C PRO A 59 0.17 -19.08 1.82
N TYR A 60 -1.07 -18.75 1.46
CA TYR A 60 -1.50 -17.37 1.35
C TYR A 60 -1.80 -16.77 2.72
N ALA A 61 -1.30 -15.56 2.95
CA ALA A 61 -1.69 -14.73 4.09
C ALA A 61 -1.90 -13.29 3.63
N ARG A 62 -2.97 -12.65 4.13
CA ARG A 62 -3.20 -11.23 3.91
C ARG A 62 -2.06 -10.41 4.50
N LEU A 63 -1.65 -9.34 3.81
CA LEU A 63 -0.65 -8.41 4.33
C LEU A 63 -1.21 -7.75 5.61
N PRO A 64 -0.49 -7.78 6.74
CA PRO A 64 -0.92 -7.10 7.95
C PRO A 64 -1.11 -5.61 7.69
N ILE A 65 -2.22 -5.04 8.15
CA ILE A 65 -2.59 -3.64 7.86
C ILE A 65 -1.50 -2.64 8.28
N ARG A 66 -0.82 -2.89 9.41
CA ARG A 66 0.29 -2.03 9.87
C ARG A 66 1.49 -2.10 8.93
N GLU A 67 1.74 -3.25 8.32
CA GLU A 67 2.80 -3.41 7.32
C GLU A 67 2.42 -2.68 6.02
N SER A 68 1.18 -2.82 5.55
CA SER A 68 0.65 -2.05 4.41
C SER A 68 0.81 -0.54 4.60
N LEU A 69 0.50 -0.03 5.79
CA LEU A 69 0.65 1.38 6.13
C LEU A 69 2.12 1.81 6.16
N ARG A 70 3.04 0.98 6.67
CA ARG A 70 4.49 1.30 6.65
C ARG A 70 5.06 1.34 5.24
N LEU A 71 4.63 0.43 4.38
CA LEU A 71 5.02 0.43 2.96
C LEU A 71 4.52 1.70 2.26
N LEU A 72 3.27 2.09 2.49
CA LEU A 72 2.73 3.35 1.97
C LEU A 72 3.48 4.57 2.50
N ARG A 73 3.83 4.59 3.79
CA ARG A 73 4.62 5.67 4.36
C ARG A 73 5.97 5.81 3.65
N GLY A 74 6.69 4.71 3.44
CA GLY A 74 7.95 4.72 2.70
C GLY A 74 7.78 5.24 1.27
N PHE A 75 6.76 4.74 0.56
CA PHE A 75 6.44 5.21 -0.78
C PHE A 75 6.15 6.72 -0.85
N TYR A 76 5.33 7.25 0.06
CA TYR A 76 5.00 8.67 0.07
C TYR A 76 6.16 9.56 0.52
N LEU A 77 7.03 9.08 1.42
CA LEU A 77 8.27 9.79 1.77
C LEU A 77 9.21 9.92 0.56
N ASP A 78 9.36 8.84 -0.22
CA ASP A 78 10.15 8.88 -1.46
C ASP A 78 9.53 9.83 -2.49
N ARG A 79 8.20 9.83 -2.63
CA ARG A 79 7.51 10.77 -3.52
C ARG A 79 7.62 12.21 -3.05
N GLN A 80 7.51 12.48 -1.75
CA GLN A 80 7.68 13.82 -1.21
C GLN A 80 9.08 14.37 -1.47
N ARG A 81 10.12 13.52 -1.48
CA ARG A 81 11.47 13.91 -1.87
C ARG A 81 11.59 14.27 -3.35
N ASP A 82 10.89 13.53 -4.21
CA ASP A 82 10.88 13.76 -5.67
C ASP A 82 10.04 15.01 -6.05
N THR A 83 8.95 15.25 -5.32
CA THR A 83 7.96 16.30 -5.59
C THR A 83 7.55 16.99 -4.27
N PRO A 84 8.42 17.83 -3.68
CA PRO A 84 8.18 18.41 -2.34
C PRO A 84 6.94 19.30 -2.27
N ASP A 85 6.57 19.92 -3.39
CA ASP A 85 5.45 20.85 -3.48
C ASP A 85 4.12 20.18 -3.87
N ASP A 86 4.04 18.85 -3.97
CA ASP A 86 2.78 18.17 -4.29
C ASP A 86 1.89 18.04 -3.02
N PRO A 87 0.77 18.79 -2.93
CA PRO A 87 -0.09 18.75 -1.75
C PRO A 87 -0.82 17.41 -1.61
N ARG A 88 -1.01 16.65 -2.71
CA ARG A 88 -1.69 15.35 -2.69
C ARG A 88 -0.84 14.31 -1.96
N VAL A 89 0.46 14.29 -2.24
CA VAL A 89 1.43 13.40 -1.57
C VAL A 89 1.53 13.75 -0.09
N THR A 90 1.58 15.05 0.23
CA THR A 90 1.61 15.54 1.63
C THR A 90 0.36 15.11 2.41
N ALA A 91 -0.82 15.27 1.82
CA ALA A 91 -2.07 14.83 2.44
C ALA A 91 -2.13 13.31 2.64
N ALA A 92 -1.70 12.53 1.64
CA ALA A 92 -1.68 11.07 1.71
C ALA A 92 -0.70 10.56 2.79
N LEU A 93 0.49 11.15 2.90
CA LEU A 93 1.47 10.84 3.93
C LEU A 93 0.91 11.12 5.33
N SER A 94 0.34 12.32 5.54
CA SER A 94 -0.27 12.71 6.82
C SER A 94 -1.37 11.75 7.25
N GLU A 95 -2.22 11.30 6.31
CA GLU A 95 -3.29 10.34 6.62
C GLU A 95 -2.73 8.96 7.02
N VAL A 96 -1.68 8.48 6.35
CA VAL A 96 -1.00 7.22 6.70
C VAL A 96 -0.37 7.31 8.08
N GLU A 97 0.32 8.41 8.38
CA GLU A 97 0.96 8.62 9.69
C GLU A 97 -0.08 8.69 10.80
N ARG A 98 -1.19 9.41 10.58
CA ARG A 98 -2.34 9.43 11.51
C ARG A 98 -2.90 8.04 11.77
N ARG A 99 -3.05 7.21 10.73
CA ARG A 99 -3.53 5.82 10.88
C ARG A 99 -2.56 4.92 11.62
N LEU A 100 -1.25 5.12 11.46
CA LEU A 100 -0.24 4.33 12.19
C LEU A 100 -0.28 4.59 13.70
N LEU A 101 -0.69 5.80 14.11
CA LEU A 101 -0.88 6.19 15.52
C LEU A 101 -2.13 5.58 16.16
N ILE A 102 -3.05 4.98 15.37
CA ILE A 102 -4.22 4.32 15.94
C ILE A 102 -3.75 3.15 16.82
N GLY A 103 -4.00 3.30 18.12
CA GLY A 103 -3.74 2.28 19.15
C GLY A 103 -4.80 1.18 19.15
N PRO A 104 -4.61 0.12 19.96
CA PRO A 104 -5.67 -0.83 20.23
C PRO A 104 -6.87 -0.10 20.87
N VAL A 105 -8.08 -0.50 20.50
CA VAL A 105 -9.28 -0.06 21.22
C VAL A 105 -9.30 -0.84 22.53
N GLU A 106 -9.10 -0.15 23.66
CA GLU A 106 -9.33 -0.74 24.97
C GLU A 106 -10.80 -1.18 25.04
N ARG A 107 -11.03 -2.49 25.22
CA ARG A 107 -12.38 -2.97 25.51
C ARG A 107 -12.73 -2.44 26.90
N ALA A 108 -13.64 -1.48 26.98
CA ALA A 108 -14.23 -1.10 28.25
C ALA A 108 -14.83 -2.38 28.87
N SER A 109 -14.27 -2.82 30.00
CA SER A 109 -14.80 -3.93 30.78
C SER A 109 -16.14 -3.49 31.36
N ARG A 110 -17.21 -3.64 30.57
CA ARG A 110 -18.59 -3.54 31.03
C ARG A 110 -19.22 -4.90 30.89
N LEU A 111 -18.93 -5.74 31.87
CA LEU A 111 -19.67 -6.94 32.25
C LEU A 111 -19.16 -7.30 33.65
N ASP A 112 -19.39 -6.41 34.61
CA ASP A 112 -19.28 -6.65 36.06
C ASP A 112 -20.03 -5.49 36.76
N ALA A 113 -21.36 -5.44 36.59
CA ALA A 113 -22.29 -4.64 37.38
C ALA A 113 -23.66 -5.32 37.34
#